data_AF-A0A9Q1BL58-F1
#
_entry.id   AF-A0A9Q1BL58-F1
#
_cell.length_a   1.000
_cell.length_b   1.000
_cell.length_c   1.000
_cell.angle_alpha   90.00
_cell.angle_beta   90.00
_cell.angle_gamma   90.00
#
_symmetry.space_group_name_H-M   'P 1'
#
loop_
_entity.id
_entity.type
_entity.pdbx_description
1 polymer ?
#
loop_
_entity_poly.entity_id
_entity_poly.type
_entity_poly.pdbx_seq_one_letter_code
_entity_poly.pdbx_strand_id
1 'polypeptide(L)'
;MGTPAKKDDPPLELENQFILRLPEHAAEEARKLVVAGTQNLKDKLQIDLRGDGRHAIVRYDHEDFAAKLVDLPCIVESHKTFDKKTMWKTADISQMLVCTKDPLPLTDEEDKPQRKSLNEKVDKKFIWNHGITPPLKNVRKRRFRKSARKKYIEAPDIEEEVKRLLRMDSTAIKIRWEVLADEEVKDDNRPGSSNAGDDLHQIFADVSSSDEEGQDINVEDDEGTRDSIDMMTDMQTQDTTQQEAEGSKVTETEEENSQEQSVLSQRYSQLKKEMEELENREQALRQSLETVPNANLKQRFLSQLDQVLEQKKRNEKESETLQAIVGNG
;
A
#
# COMPACT_ATOMS: atom_id res chain seq x y z
N MET A 1 37.57 3.44 -2.25
CA MET A 1 37.11 4.73 -2.82
C MET A 1 36.79 4.47 -4.28
N GLY A 2 35.51 4.54 -4.66
CA GLY A 2 35.09 4.38 -6.06
C GLY A 2 35.47 5.62 -6.86
N THR A 3 35.98 5.42 -8.07
CA THR A 3 36.17 6.48 -9.06
C THR A 3 34.82 7.19 -9.33
N PRO A 4 34.79 8.53 -9.38
CA PRO A 4 33.56 9.24 -9.70
C PRO A 4 33.09 8.89 -11.11
N ALA A 5 31.85 8.43 -11.23
CA ALA A 5 31.21 8.10 -12.51
C ALA A 5 31.24 9.33 -13.43
N LYS A 6 31.59 9.13 -14.70
CA LYS A 6 31.53 10.20 -15.70
C LYS A 6 30.07 10.47 -16.04
N LYS A 7 29.74 11.71 -16.43
CA LYS A 7 28.38 12.18 -16.72
C LYS A 7 27.64 11.38 -17.80
N ASP A 8 28.34 10.57 -18.59
CA ASP A 8 27.81 9.81 -19.73
C ASP A 8 27.79 8.28 -19.50
N ASP A 9 28.16 7.80 -18.31
CA ASP A 9 28.04 6.37 -18.01
C ASP A 9 26.55 6.01 -17.80
N PRO A 10 26.06 4.89 -18.38
CA PRO A 10 24.71 4.42 -18.11
C PRO A 10 24.50 4.23 -16.61
N PRO A 11 23.27 4.43 -16.10
CA PRO A 11 22.96 4.21 -14.70
C PRO A 11 23.46 2.83 -14.27
N LEU A 12 24.11 2.76 -13.10
CA LEU A 12 24.53 1.49 -12.52
C LEU A 12 23.28 0.63 -12.26
N GLU A 13 23.08 -0.39 -13.07
CA GLU A 13 22.01 -1.36 -12.84
C GLU A 13 22.41 -2.35 -11.74
N LEU A 14 21.50 -2.55 -10.79
CA LEU A 14 21.69 -3.56 -9.75
C LEU A 14 21.44 -4.95 -10.34
N GLU A 15 22.31 -5.89 -10.00
CA GLU A 15 22.14 -7.29 -10.38
C GLU A 15 20.92 -7.88 -9.66
N ASN A 16 19.96 -8.39 -10.43
CA ASN A 16 18.76 -9.03 -9.90
C ASN A 16 18.97 -10.54 -9.77
N GLN A 17 18.77 -11.06 -8.56
CA GLN A 17 18.96 -12.47 -8.24
C GLN A 17 17.69 -13.06 -7.61
N PHE A 18 17.34 -14.28 -7.99
CA PHE A 18 16.23 -15.06 -7.41
C PHE A 18 16.59 -16.54 -7.28
N ILE A 19 15.84 -17.28 -6.46
CA ILE A 19 16.06 -18.72 -6.29
C ILE A 19 15.26 -19.49 -7.34
N LEU A 20 15.91 -20.40 -8.06
CA LEU A 20 15.21 -21.37 -8.91
C LEU A 20 15.05 -22.71 -8.17
N ARG A 21 13.81 -23.21 -8.06
CA ARG A 21 13.51 -24.51 -7.47
C ARG A 21 12.94 -25.43 -8.55
N LEU A 22 13.72 -26.46 -8.91
CA LEU A 22 13.34 -27.51 -9.85
C LEU A 22 12.80 -28.75 -9.10
N PRO A 23 12.05 -29.63 -9.77
CA PRO A 23 11.78 -30.98 -9.28
C PRO A 23 13.07 -31.76 -9.03
N GLU A 24 13.05 -32.69 -8.07
CA GLU A 24 14.24 -33.38 -7.55
C GLU A 24 15.11 -33.99 -8.66
N HIS A 25 14.51 -34.75 -9.59
CA HIS A 25 15.21 -35.34 -10.73
C HIS A 25 15.97 -34.30 -11.58
N ALA A 26 15.29 -33.26 -12.04
CA ALA A 26 15.89 -32.21 -12.87
C ALA A 26 16.94 -31.40 -12.08
N ALA A 27 16.72 -31.17 -10.79
CA ALA A 27 17.65 -30.47 -9.92
C ALA A 27 18.97 -31.23 -9.74
N GLU A 28 18.92 -32.55 -9.59
CA GLU A 28 20.11 -33.40 -9.47
C GLU A 28 20.96 -33.41 -10.75
N GLU A 29 20.31 -33.54 -11.90
CA GLU A 29 20.99 -33.49 -13.20
C GLU A 29 21.60 -32.12 -13.46
N ALA A 30 20.84 -31.04 -13.21
CA ALA A 30 21.32 -29.67 -13.36
C ALA A 30 22.52 -29.42 -12.46
N ARG A 31 22.48 -29.92 -11.21
CA ARG A 31 23.61 -29.83 -10.28
C ARG A 31 24.86 -30.52 -10.83
N LYS A 32 24.74 -31.73 -11.39
CA LYS A 32 25.88 -32.45 -11.97
C LYS A 32 26.53 -31.64 -13.11
N LEU A 33 25.72 -31.04 -13.98
CA LEU A 33 26.21 -30.22 -15.09
C LEU A 33 26.87 -28.92 -14.61
N VAL A 34 26.26 -28.21 -13.65
CA VAL A 34 26.82 -26.98 -13.08
C VAL A 34 28.17 -27.25 -12.40
N VAL A 35 28.28 -28.35 -11.64
CA VAL A 35 29.53 -28.74 -10.98
C VAL A 35 30.61 -29.16 -11.98
N ALA A 36 30.23 -29.85 -13.07
CA ALA A 36 31.16 -30.22 -14.14
C ALA A 36 31.70 -29.00 -14.92
N GLY A 37 31.03 -27.85 -14.84
CA GLY A 37 31.45 -26.62 -15.52
C GLY A 37 31.29 -26.65 -17.03
N THR A 38 30.46 -27.57 -17.56
CA THR A 38 30.25 -27.73 -19.00
C THR A 38 29.44 -26.56 -19.55
N GLN A 39 29.84 -25.99 -20.69
CA GLN A 39 29.16 -24.82 -21.29
C GLN A 39 27.76 -25.13 -21.85
N ASN A 40 27.36 -26.39 -21.89
CA ASN A 40 26.12 -26.88 -22.49
C ASN A 40 24.87 -26.57 -21.65
N LEU A 41 25.00 -25.97 -20.47
CA LEU A 41 23.85 -25.62 -19.62
C LEU A 41 22.93 -24.59 -20.31
N LYS A 42 23.52 -23.68 -21.09
CA LYS A 42 22.77 -22.66 -21.84
C LYS A 42 21.77 -23.29 -22.82
N ASP A 43 22.14 -24.40 -23.44
CA ASP A 43 21.29 -25.08 -24.43
C ASP A 43 20.23 -25.98 -23.76
N LYS A 44 20.45 -26.33 -22.49
CA LYS A 44 19.56 -27.23 -21.72
C LYS A 44 18.55 -26.48 -20.85
N LEU A 45 18.87 -25.29 -20.34
CA LEU A 45 18.01 -24.55 -19.42
C LEU A 45 17.49 -23.27 -20.08
N GLN A 46 16.17 -23.18 -20.24
CA GLN A 46 15.47 -21.99 -20.73
C GLN A 46 14.35 -21.60 -19.76
N ILE A 47 14.19 -20.29 -19.54
CA ILE A 47 13.16 -19.73 -18.66
C ILE A 47 12.38 -18.70 -19.45
N ASP A 48 11.11 -19.00 -19.73
CA ASP A 48 10.20 -18.10 -20.44
C ASP A 48 9.17 -17.55 -19.44
N LEU A 49 9.34 -16.29 -19.02
CA LEU A 49 8.39 -15.59 -18.15
C LEU A 49 7.17 -15.14 -18.95
N ARG A 50 5.97 -15.34 -18.40
CA ARG A 50 4.73 -14.81 -18.98
C ARG A 50 4.60 -13.31 -18.70
N GLY A 51 3.74 -12.64 -19.48
CA GLY A 51 3.51 -11.20 -19.39
C GLY A 51 2.89 -10.73 -18.06
N ASP A 52 2.36 -11.64 -17.25
CA ASP A 52 1.82 -11.35 -15.92
C ASP A 52 2.91 -11.16 -14.84
N GLY A 53 4.18 -11.50 -15.14
CA GLY A 53 5.31 -11.42 -14.22
C GLY A 53 5.25 -12.41 -13.05
N ARG A 54 4.32 -13.36 -13.03
CA ARG A 54 4.12 -14.33 -11.94
C ARG A 54 4.16 -15.78 -12.38
N HIS A 55 3.88 -16.06 -13.64
CA HIS A 55 3.96 -17.41 -14.21
C HIS A 55 5.10 -17.51 -15.21
N ALA A 56 5.66 -18.72 -15.35
CA ALA A 56 6.72 -19.00 -16.30
C ALA A 56 6.66 -20.45 -16.78
N ILE A 57 7.31 -20.72 -17.91
CA ILE A 57 7.62 -22.07 -18.35
C ILE A 57 9.14 -22.22 -18.25
N VAL A 58 9.59 -23.23 -17.51
CA VAL A 58 11.01 -23.56 -17.38
C VAL A 58 11.25 -24.86 -18.11
N ARG A 59 12.02 -24.80 -19.20
CA ARG A 59 12.45 -25.98 -19.95
C ARG A 59 13.81 -26.40 -19.42
N TYR A 60 13.92 -27.66 -19.01
CA TYR A 60 15.19 -28.29 -18.70
C TYR A 60 15.35 -29.56 -19.53
N ASP A 61 16.35 -29.58 -20.40
CA ASP A 61 16.62 -30.61 -21.41
C ASP A 61 15.45 -30.75 -22.41
N HIS A 62 14.63 -31.79 -22.27
CA HIS A 62 13.47 -32.06 -23.12
C HIS A 62 12.14 -32.01 -22.36
N GLU A 63 12.16 -31.59 -21.09
CA GLU A 63 10.97 -31.53 -20.22
C GLU A 63 10.61 -30.07 -19.91
N ASP A 64 9.32 -29.76 -20.05
CA ASP A 64 8.76 -28.45 -19.75
C ASP A 64 8.07 -28.47 -18.39
N PHE A 65 8.48 -27.55 -17.52
CA PHE A 65 7.89 -27.38 -16.19
C PHE A 65 7.09 -26.09 -16.12
N ALA A 66 5.85 -26.19 -15.66
CA ALA A 66 5.08 -25.02 -15.28
C ALA A 66 5.71 -24.41 -14.01
N ALA A 67 5.90 -23.10 -13.96
CA ALA A 67 6.56 -22.44 -12.86
C ALA A 67 5.81 -21.19 -12.37
N LYS A 68 5.92 -20.93 -11.06
CA LYS A 68 5.30 -19.80 -10.37
C LYS A 68 6.33 -19.01 -9.57
N LEU A 69 6.36 -17.70 -9.75
CA LEU A 69 7.21 -16.78 -9.02
C LEU A 69 6.52 -16.37 -7.70
N VAL A 70 7.07 -16.87 -6.59
CA VAL A 70 6.54 -16.65 -5.24
C VAL A 70 7.44 -15.75 -4.41
N ASP A 71 6.83 -15.00 -3.50
CA ASP A 71 7.51 -14.06 -2.61
C ASP A 71 7.91 -14.76 -1.30
N LEU A 72 9.21 -14.79 -1.04
CA LEU A 72 9.79 -15.38 0.16
C LEU A 72 9.46 -14.52 1.39
N PRO A 73 9.27 -15.15 2.57
CA PRO A 73 9.02 -14.42 3.80
C PRO A 73 10.26 -13.72 4.37
N CYS A 74 11.46 -14.26 4.09
CA CYS A 74 12.72 -13.74 4.60
C CYS A 74 13.52 -13.13 3.45
N ILE A 75 14.15 -11.99 3.69
CA ILE A 75 15.15 -11.42 2.79
C ILE A 75 16.42 -12.26 2.92
N VAL A 76 16.94 -12.74 1.79
CA VAL A 76 18.16 -13.54 1.71
C VAL A 76 19.23 -12.69 1.01
N GLU A 77 20.35 -12.45 1.68
CA GLU A 77 21.44 -11.68 1.08
C GLU A 77 22.47 -12.62 0.44
N SER A 78 22.80 -12.40 -0.82
CA SER A 78 23.90 -13.09 -1.48
C SER A 78 25.21 -12.34 -1.23
N HIS A 79 26.25 -13.10 -0.88
CA HIS A 79 27.56 -12.54 -0.57
C HIS A 79 28.63 -13.26 -1.39
N LYS A 80 29.58 -12.49 -1.93
CA LYS A 80 30.81 -13.03 -2.49
C LYS A 80 31.96 -12.90 -1.48
N THR A 81 32.93 -13.80 -1.57
CA THR A 81 34.13 -13.78 -0.74
C THR A 81 35.32 -14.33 -1.52
N PHE A 82 36.51 -13.83 -1.21
CA PHE A 82 37.78 -14.35 -1.75
C PHE A 82 38.57 -15.14 -0.69
N ASP A 83 38.45 -14.76 0.58
CA ASP A 83 39.21 -15.30 1.72
C ASP A 83 38.37 -16.17 2.67
N LYS A 84 37.06 -16.30 2.40
CA LYS A 84 36.06 -16.97 3.26
C LYS A 84 35.90 -16.35 4.65
N LYS A 85 36.33 -15.09 4.82
CA LYS A 85 36.23 -14.33 6.08
C LYS A 85 35.52 -13.00 5.83
N THR A 86 36.03 -12.24 4.86
CA THR A 86 35.44 -10.99 4.43
C THR A 86 34.40 -11.30 3.36
N MET A 87 33.16 -10.85 3.60
CA MET A 87 32.04 -11.05 2.71
C MET A 87 31.57 -9.71 2.18
N TRP A 88 31.31 -9.64 0.88
CA TRP A 88 30.78 -8.47 0.20
C TRP A 88 29.40 -8.80 -0.34
N LYS A 89 28.38 -8.04 0.09
CA LYS A 89 27.01 -8.17 -0.39
C LYS A 89 26.96 -7.91 -1.90
N THR A 90 26.24 -8.75 -2.63
CA THR A 90 26.03 -8.60 -4.08
C THR A 90 24.57 -8.29 -4.42
N ALA A 91 23.61 -8.96 -3.78
CA ALA A 91 22.18 -8.77 -4.05
C ALA A 91 21.31 -9.13 -2.84
N ASP A 92 20.08 -8.62 -2.86
CA ASP A 92 18.98 -9.01 -1.99
C ASP A 92 18.03 -9.92 -2.76
N ILE A 93 17.76 -11.11 -2.23
CA ILE A 93 16.89 -12.12 -2.82
C ILE A 93 15.63 -12.23 -1.96
N SER A 94 14.48 -11.97 -2.57
CA SER A 94 13.17 -12.02 -1.90
C SER A 94 12.14 -12.87 -2.67
N GLN A 95 12.54 -13.49 -3.78
CA GLN A 95 11.64 -14.26 -4.64
C GLN A 95 12.24 -15.61 -5.03
N MET A 96 11.36 -16.55 -5.34
CA MET A 96 11.72 -17.90 -5.79
C MET A 96 10.81 -18.32 -6.93
N LEU A 97 11.39 -18.80 -8.03
CA LEU A 97 10.67 -19.43 -9.12
C LEU A 97 10.55 -20.92 -8.84
N VAL A 98 9.33 -21.40 -8.58
CA VAL A 98 9.04 -22.79 -8.22
C VAL A 98 8.46 -23.52 -9.41
N CYS A 99 9.18 -24.54 -9.88
CA CYS A 99 8.74 -25.42 -10.96
C CYS A 99 7.95 -26.61 -10.40
N THR A 100 6.81 -26.90 -11.02
CA THR A 100 5.96 -28.06 -10.73
C THR A 100 5.89 -29.00 -11.94
N LYS A 101 5.74 -30.30 -11.68
CA LYS A 101 5.52 -31.30 -12.73
C LYS A 101 4.11 -31.23 -13.31
N ASP A 102 3.14 -30.93 -12.45
CA ASP A 102 1.78 -30.77 -12.91
C ASP A 102 1.67 -29.48 -13.73
N PRO A 103 0.99 -29.52 -14.89
CA PRO A 103 0.65 -28.30 -15.60
C PRO A 103 -0.16 -27.44 -14.62
N LEU A 104 0.36 -26.25 -14.30
CA LEU A 104 -0.44 -25.24 -13.60
C LEU A 104 -1.72 -25.08 -14.43
N PRO A 105 -2.92 -25.17 -13.81
CA PRO A 105 -4.15 -25.03 -14.56
C PRO A 105 -4.08 -23.72 -15.33
N LEU A 106 -4.06 -23.83 -16.66
CA LEU A 106 -4.14 -22.73 -17.61
C LEU A 106 -5.57 -22.21 -17.65
N THR A 107 -6.18 -22.01 -16.49
CA THR A 107 -7.54 -21.50 -16.41
C THR A 107 -7.47 -20.00 -16.25
N ASP A 108 -7.76 -19.33 -17.37
CA ASP A 108 -8.12 -17.91 -17.49
C ASP A 108 -9.34 -17.52 -16.59
N GLU A 109 -9.86 -18.43 -15.77
CA GLU A 109 -10.98 -18.21 -14.83
C GLU A 109 -10.57 -17.38 -13.59
N GLU A 110 -9.29 -17.31 -13.25
CA GLU A 110 -8.79 -16.43 -12.17
C GLU A 110 -8.36 -15.04 -12.67
N ASP A 111 -8.32 -14.83 -13.99
CA ASP A 111 -7.93 -13.57 -14.65
C ASP A 111 -9.14 -12.71 -15.02
N LYS A 112 -10.18 -12.68 -14.19
CA LYS A 112 -11.09 -11.53 -14.23
C LYS A 112 -10.32 -10.32 -13.72
N PRO A 113 -10.23 -9.21 -14.46
CA PRO A 113 -9.62 -7.99 -13.98
C PRO A 113 -10.54 -7.42 -12.90
N GLN A 114 -10.42 -7.91 -11.67
CA GLN A 114 -10.94 -7.22 -10.50
C GLN A 114 -10.19 -5.90 -10.47
N ARG A 115 -10.93 -4.81 -10.69
CA ARG A 115 -10.43 -3.43 -10.65
C ARG A 115 -9.52 -3.30 -9.43
N LYS A 116 -8.21 -3.26 -9.68
CA LYS A 116 -7.19 -3.19 -8.63
C LYS A 116 -7.43 -1.90 -7.88
N SER A 117 -7.98 -2.00 -6.68
CA SER A 117 -7.90 -0.90 -5.73
C SER A 117 -6.40 -0.58 -5.57
N LEU A 118 -6.07 0.71 -5.53
CA LEU A 118 -4.69 1.24 -5.47
C LEU A 118 -3.86 0.75 -4.26
N ASN A 119 -4.40 -0.14 -3.44
CA ASN A 119 -3.73 -0.88 -2.38
C ASN A 119 -3.65 -2.37 -2.78
N GLU A 120 -2.85 -2.69 -3.80
CA GLU A 120 -2.74 -4.03 -4.35
C GLU A 120 -2.07 -4.98 -3.34
N LYS A 121 -2.90 -5.58 -2.47
CA LYS A 121 -2.51 -6.70 -1.63
C LYS A 121 -2.08 -7.82 -2.59
N VAL A 122 -0.81 -8.21 -2.54
CA VAL A 122 -0.29 -9.38 -3.27
C VAL A 122 -1.24 -10.56 -3.04
N ASP A 123 -1.69 -11.18 -4.14
CA ASP A 123 -2.57 -12.33 -4.08
C ASP A 123 -1.93 -13.43 -3.21
N LYS A 124 -2.73 -13.97 -2.28
CA LYS A 124 -2.30 -14.96 -1.28
C LYS A 124 -1.63 -16.17 -1.94
N LYS A 125 -1.99 -16.50 -3.20
CA LYS A 125 -1.42 -17.62 -3.96
C LYS A 125 0.06 -17.47 -4.33
N PHE A 126 0.59 -16.24 -4.32
CA PHE A 126 2.02 -15.97 -4.60
C PHE A 126 2.86 -15.80 -3.33
N ILE A 127 2.24 -15.91 -2.14
CA ILE A 127 2.94 -15.76 -0.87
C ILE A 127 3.51 -17.11 -0.43
N TRP A 128 4.83 -17.20 -0.33
CA TRP A 128 5.49 -18.40 0.20
C TRP A 128 5.52 -18.37 1.74
N ASN A 129 5.10 -19.47 2.38
CA ASN A 129 4.90 -19.54 3.82
C ASN A 129 6.16 -19.88 4.64
N HIS A 130 7.18 -20.44 3.98
CA HIS A 130 8.37 -20.99 4.65
C HIS A 130 9.63 -20.21 4.30
N GLY A 131 10.62 -20.16 5.19
CA GLY A 131 11.98 -19.78 4.78
C GLY A 131 12.64 -20.89 3.97
N ILE A 132 13.78 -20.58 3.35
CA ILE A 132 14.56 -21.55 2.57
C ILE A 132 15.24 -22.59 3.48
N THR A 133 15.66 -22.19 4.68
CA THR A 133 16.37 -23.07 5.62
C THR A 133 15.39 -23.83 6.54
N PRO A 134 15.72 -25.07 6.95
CA PRO A 134 14.84 -25.91 7.76
C PRO A 134 14.28 -25.25 9.04
N PRO A 135 15.08 -24.50 9.84
CA PRO A 135 14.58 -23.86 11.06
C PRO A 135 13.51 -22.77 10.83
N LEU A 136 13.35 -22.32 9.59
CA LEU A 136 12.39 -21.31 9.14
C LEU A 136 11.15 -21.92 8.47
N LYS A 137 10.89 -23.22 8.66
CA LYS A 137 9.58 -23.81 8.30
C LYS A 137 8.45 -23.04 9.02
N ASN A 138 7.44 -22.66 8.25
CA ASN A 138 6.26 -21.88 8.69
C ASN A 138 6.60 -20.55 9.40
N VAL A 139 7.69 -19.89 9.00
CA VAL A 139 8.20 -18.67 9.65
C VAL A 139 7.14 -17.56 9.78
N ARG A 140 6.28 -17.37 8.77
CA ARG A 140 5.22 -16.35 8.78
C ARG A 140 4.21 -16.53 9.92
N LYS A 141 3.85 -17.79 10.21
CA LYS A 141 2.86 -18.14 11.25
C LYS A 141 3.50 -18.30 12.63
N ARG A 142 4.73 -18.84 12.68
CA ARG A 142 5.35 -19.32 13.92
C ARG A 142 6.41 -18.38 14.52
N ARG A 143 7.19 -17.69 13.70
CA ARG A 143 8.37 -16.92 14.17
C ARG A 143 8.24 -15.42 13.96
N PHE A 144 7.47 -14.98 12.98
CA PHE A 144 7.23 -13.56 12.75
C PHE A 144 6.24 -13.02 13.78
N ARG A 145 6.69 -12.06 14.58
CA ARG A 145 5.79 -11.27 15.43
C ARG A 145 4.82 -10.51 14.54
N LYS A 146 3.52 -10.76 14.71
CA LYS A 146 2.49 -10.01 13.99
C LYS A 146 2.53 -8.55 14.43
N SER A 147 2.54 -7.64 13.46
CA SER A 147 2.41 -6.23 13.78
C SER A 147 1.00 -5.98 14.31
N ALA A 148 0.91 -5.51 15.56
CA ALA A 148 -0.33 -4.97 16.08
C ALA A 148 -0.69 -3.78 15.18
N ARG A 149 -1.78 -3.91 14.43
CA ARG A 149 -2.30 -2.77 13.69
C ARG A 149 -2.73 -1.74 14.73
N LYS A 150 -2.20 -0.52 14.63
CA LYS A 150 -2.75 0.60 15.38
C LYS A 150 -4.21 0.69 14.93
N LYS A 151 -5.17 0.42 15.82
CA LYS A 151 -6.62 0.42 15.53
C LYS A 151 -7.16 1.76 15.00
N TYR A 152 -6.31 2.78 14.88
CA TYR A 152 -6.54 3.95 14.03
C TYR A 152 -6.37 3.55 12.56
N ILE A 153 -7.21 2.63 12.13
CA ILE A 153 -7.69 2.64 10.76
C ILE A 153 -8.71 3.78 10.82
N GLU A 154 -8.49 4.84 10.05
CA GLU A 154 -9.55 5.80 9.74
C GLU A 154 -10.75 4.97 9.30
N ALA A 155 -11.69 4.79 10.22
CA ALA A 155 -12.95 4.17 9.96
C ALA A 155 -13.85 5.34 9.57
N PRO A 156 -13.94 5.66 8.26
CA PRO A 156 -14.69 6.83 7.79
C PRO A 156 -16.11 6.84 8.36
N ASP A 157 -16.71 5.66 8.52
CA ASP A 157 -18.04 5.49 9.12
C ASP A 157 -18.07 5.91 10.61
N ILE A 158 -17.03 5.57 11.39
CA ILE A 158 -16.92 5.98 12.79
C ILE A 158 -16.67 7.49 12.86
N GLU A 159 -15.85 8.04 11.97
CA GLU A 159 -15.59 9.47 11.90
C GLU A 159 -16.84 10.27 11.51
N GLU A 160 -17.63 9.77 10.55
CA GLU A 160 -18.90 10.35 10.15
C GLU A 160 -19.92 10.32 11.30
N GLU A 161 -20.04 9.18 11.99
CA GLU A 161 -20.95 9.05 13.12
C GLU A 161 -20.54 9.93 14.30
N VAL A 162 -19.25 10.01 14.62
CA VAL A 162 -18.73 10.95 15.64
C VAL A 162 -19.03 12.39 15.25
N LYS A 163 -18.83 12.78 13.98
CA LYS A 163 -19.19 14.12 13.48
C LYS A 163 -20.69 14.37 13.59
N ARG A 164 -21.53 13.37 13.32
CA ARG A 164 -22.99 13.46 13.45
C ARG A 164 -23.41 13.71 14.90
N LEU A 165 -22.85 12.95 15.84
CA LEU A 165 -23.10 13.11 17.29
C LEU A 165 -22.67 14.50 17.78
N LEU A 166 -21.47 14.96 17.40
CA LEU A 166 -20.98 16.29 17.78
C LEU A 166 -21.81 17.45 17.20
N ARG A 167 -22.38 17.28 16.00
CA ARG A 167 -23.30 18.26 15.41
C ARG A 167 -24.64 18.30 16.15
N MET A 168 -25.15 17.16 16.60
CA MET A 168 -26.37 17.14 17.41
C MET A 168 -26.13 17.80 18.76
N ASP A 169 -25.02 17.46 19.40
CA ASP A 169 -24.62 18.01 20.69
C ASP A 169 -24.45 19.54 20.63
N SER A 170 -23.87 20.09 19.56
CA SER A 170 -23.71 21.55 19.43
C SER A 170 -25.02 22.33 19.38
N THR A 171 -26.11 21.68 18.97
CA THR A 171 -27.47 22.27 18.97
C THR A 171 -28.25 21.97 20.26
N ALA A 172 -27.71 21.13 21.15
CA ALA A 172 -28.39 20.73 22.37
C ALA A 172 -28.25 21.78 23.49
N ILE A 173 -29.31 21.92 24.29
CA ILE A 173 -29.34 22.86 25.43
C ILE A 173 -28.52 22.33 26.61
N LYS A 174 -28.44 21.01 26.77
CA LYS A 174 -27.67 20.32 27.83
C LYS A 174 -27.22 18.95 27.34
N ILE A 175 -25.95 18.64 27.50
CA ILE A 175 -25.33 17.37 27.11
C ILE A 175 -24.89 16.63 28.38
N ARG A 176 -25.20 15.34 28.49
CA ARG A 176 -24.65 14.43 29.50
C ARG A 176 -24.42 13.08 28.85
N TRP A 177 -23.21 12.55 28.99
CA TRP A 177 -22.87 11.18 28.61
C TRP A 177 -22.30 10.45 29.83
N GLU A 178 -22.47 9.14 29.86
CA GLU A 178 -21.86 8.26 30.84
C GLU A 178 -21.44 6.96 30.15
N VAL A 179 -20.27 6.44 30.53
CA VAL A 179 -19.81 5.14 30.04
C VAL A 179 -20.42 4.09 30.95
N LEU A 180 -21.44 3.40 30.44
CA LEU A 180 -21.98 2.22 31.08
C LEU A 180 -21.04 1.06 30.75
N ALA A 181 -20.55 0.37 31.77
CA ALA A 181 -19.99 -0.95 31.53
C ALA A 181 -21.14 -1.84 31.06
N ASP A 182 -20.93 -2.62 30.00
CA ASP A 182 -21.88 -3.64 29.62
C ASP A 182 -22.05 -4.56 30.84
N GLU A 183 -23.20 -4.46 31.53
CA GLU A 183 -23.56 -5.51 32.47
C GLU A 183 -23.72 -6.76 31.63
N GLU A 184 -22.71 -7.63 31.66
CA GLU A 184 -22.83 -8.99 31.15
C GLU A 184 -24.16 -9.52 31.66
N VAL A 185 -25.08 -9.79 30.72
CA VAL A 185 -26.34 -10.46 31.03
C VAL A 185 -25.93 -11.77 31.70
N LYS A 186 -26.00 -11.79 33.03
CA LYS A 186 -25.72 -12.98 33.82
C LYS A 186 -26.76 -14.00 33.42
N ASP A 187 -26.33 -14.94 32.59
CA ASP A 187 -27.07 -16.15 32.28
C ASP A 187 -27.16 -16.93 33.60
N ASP A 188 -28.31 -16.82 34.27
CA ASP A 188 -28.62 -17.28 35.64
C ASP A 188 -28.66 -18.83 35.76
N ASN A 189 -27.91 -19.55 34.93
CA ASN A 189 -27.96 -21.00 34.81
C ASN A 189 -26.62 -21.70 35.11
N ARG A 190 -25.79 -21.16 36.01
CA ARG A 190 -24.63 -21.89 36.56
C ARG A 190 -24.64 -21.85 38.08
N PRO A 191 -24.69 -23.00 38.78
CA PRO A 191 -24.66 -23.02 40.23
C PRO A 191 -23.22 -22.80 40.71
N GLY A 192 -23.04 -21.73 41.50
CA GLY A 192 -22.13 -21.65 42.63
C GLY A 192 -20.63 -21.82 42.39
N SER A 193 -19.90 -20.72 42.46
CA SER A 193 -18.65 -20.71 43.25
C SER A 193 -18.32 -19.28 43.69
N SER A 194 -18.50 -19.02 44.97
CA SER A 194 -17.93 -17.88 45.68
C SER A 194 -16.43 -18.09 45.84
N ASN A 195 -15.60 -17.15 45.38
CA ASN A 195 -14.55 -16.52 46.18
C ASN A 195 -13.85 -15.42 45.37
N ALA A 196 -13.85 -14.23 45.96
CA ALA A 196 -13.09 -13.09 45.51
C ALA A 196 -11.60 -13.25 45.87
N GLY A 197 -10.74 -12.75 45.00
CA GLY A 197 -9.39 -12.32 45.36
C GLY A 197 -8.29 -13.07 44.63
N ASP A 198 -7.58 -12.30 43.80
CA ASP A 198 -6.18 -12.52 43.40
C ASP A 198 -5.96 -13.45 42.18
N ASP A 199 -6.19 -12.92 40.96
CA ASP A 199 -5.73 -13.61 39.75
C ASP A 199 -5.35 -12.68 38.57
N LEU A 200 -4.60 -11.61 38.86
CA LEU A 200 -3.99 -10.79 37.79
C LEU A 200 -2.61 -11.33 37.36
N HIS A 201 -2.05 -12.30 38.09
CA HIS A 201 -0.70 -12.82 37.86
C HIS A 201 -0.64 -14.11 37.01
N GLN A 202 -1.74 -14.82 36.75
CA GLN A 202 -1.72 -16.05 35.94
C GLN A 202 -1.91 -15.83 34.44
N ILE A 203 -2.47 -14.69 34.01
CA ILE A 203 -2.68 -14.40 32.57
C ILE A 203 -1.35 -14.23 31.80
N PHE A 204 -0.24 -13.88 32.46
CA PHE A 204 1.06 -13.72 31.82
C PHE A 204 1.95 -14.98 31.85
N ALA A 205 1.54 -16.06 32.53
CA ALA A 205 2.34 -17.27 32.66
C ALA A 205 2.09 -18.31 31.53
N ASP A 206 0.92 -18.28 30.89
CA ASP A 206 0.48 -19.33 29.96
C ASP A 206 0.87 -19.10 28.48
N VAL A 207 1.76 -18.14 28.18
CA VAL A 207 2.36 -18.00 26.84
C VAL A 207 3.51 -18.99 26.59
N SER A 208 3.82 -19.87 27.55
CA SER A 208 4.84 -20.90 27.39
C SER A 208 4.29 -22.31 27.56
N SER A 209 4.33 -23.08 26.46
CA SER A 209 4.18 -24.53 26.33
C SER A 209 2.77 -25.08 26.10
N SER A 210 2.46 -25.42 24.85
CA SER A 210 1.96 -26.78 24.55
C SER A 210 2.15 -27.11 23.07
N ASP A 211 2.99 -28.11 22.81
CA ASP A 211 2.86 -29.01 21.65
C ASP A 211 1.52 -29.74 21.80
N GLU A 212 0.63 -29.66 20.81
CA GLU A 212 -0.29 -30.75 20.46
C GLU A 212 -0.60 -30.68 18.96
N GLU A 213 -0.74 -31.87 18.39
CA GLU A 213 -0.82 -32.14 16.97
C GLU A 213 -2.13 -31.68 16.31
N GLY A 214 -2.03 -31.39 15.01
CA GLY A 214 -3.04 -31.57 13.98
C GLY A 214 -4.51 -31.26 14.31
N GLN A 215 -4.95 -30.05 13.94
CA GLN A 215 -6.29 -29.86 13.38
C GLN A 215 -6.28 -28.71 12.37
N ASP A 216 -6.65 -29.03 11.13
CA ASP A 216 -6.85 -28.08 10.06
C ASP A 216 -8.01 -27.14 10.43
N ILE A 217 -7.67 -25.94 10.88
CA ILE A 217 -8.64 -24.87 11.06
C ILE A 217 -8.94 -24.29 9.68
N ASN A 218 -9.98 -24.81 9.04
CA ASN A 218 -10.69 -24.10 7.97
C ASN A 218 -11.17 -22.77 8.54
N VAL A 219 -10.48 -21.70 8.15
CA VAL A 219 -11.00 -20.33 8.32
C VAL A 219 -11.93 -20.08 7.13
N GLU A 220 -13.15 -20.57 7.24
CA GLU A 220 -14.27 -20.05 6.49
C GLU A 220 -14.61 -18.68 7.09
N ASP A 221 -14.11 -17.60 6.47
CA ASP A 221 -14.67 -16.28 6.69
C ASP A 221 -15.89 -16.15 5.76
N ASP A 222 -17.04 -16.09 6.42
CA ASP A 222 -18.40 -15.88 5.93
C ASP A 222 -18.51 -14.54 5.18
N GLU A 223 -18.54 -14.60 3.84
CA GLU A 223 -18.88 -13.49 2.95
C GLU A 223 -20.31 -13.67 2.46
N GLY A 224 -21.24 -13.07 3.19
CA GLY A 224 -22.66 -13.21 2.97
C GLY A 224 -23.44 -11.91 3.16
N THR A 225 -23.14 -10.84 2.40
CA THR A 225 -24.22 -9.91 2.00
C THR A 225 -23.91 -9.23 0.67
N ARG A 226 -24.53 -9.77 -0.39
CA ARG A 226 -24.65 -9.15 -1.71
C ARG A 226 -25.66 -8.00 -1.66
N ASP A 227 -25.26 -6.92 -2.33
CA ASP A 227 -26.04 -6.01 -3.18
C ASP A 227 -27.35 -5.41 -2.65
N SER A 228 -27.30 -4.08 -2.49
CA SER A 228 -28.39 -3.20 -2.90
C SER A 228 -27.78 -1.94 -3.54
N ILE A 229 -27.64 -2.01 -4.86
CA ILE A 229 -27.71 -0.94 -5.87
C ILE A 229 -27.95 0.48 -5.29
N ASP A 230 -26.95 1.35 -5.48
CA ASP A 230 -27.16 2.79 -5.55
C ASP A 230 -27.15 3.22 -7.02
N MET A 231 -28.14 4.02 -7.37
CA MET A 231 -28.50 4.40 -8.72
C MET A 231 -27.67 5.62 -9.13
N MET A 232 -27.21 5.60 -10.38
CA MET A 232 -26.25 6.53 -10.96
C MET A 232 -26.65 8.01 -10.82
N THR A 233 -25.67 8.80 -10.41
CA THR A 233 -25.47 10.17 -10.90
C THR A 233 -25.05 10.07 -12.37
N ASP A 234 -25.85 10.64 -13.29
CA ASP A 234 -25.38 10.92 -14.65
C ASP A 234 -25.64 12.39 -14.97
N MET A 235 -24.56 13.17 -14.93
CA MET A 235 -24.46 14.54 -15.38
C MET A 235 -23.93 14.48 -16.82
N GLN A 236 -24.83 14.35 -17.79
CA GLN A 236 -24.48 14.48 -19.20
C GLN A 236 -24.74 15.91 -19.68
N THR A 237 -23.64 16.58 -19.99
CA THR A 237 -23.56 17.64 -20.99
C THR A 237 -23.98 17.08 -22.37
N GLN A 238 -25.01 17.65 -22.98
CA GLN A 238 -25.21 17.59 -24.43
C GLN A 238 -25.58 18.96 -24.98
N ASP A 239 -24.96 19.23 -26.12
CA ASP A 239 -24.98 20.42 -26.96
C ASP A 239 -26.11 20.32 -28.01
N THR A 240 -26.53 21.48 -28.57
CA THR A 240 -27.45 21.73 -29.71
C THR A 240 -28.93 21.34 -29.54
N THR A 241 -29.97 22.11 -29.90
CA THR A 241 -30.15 23.09 -31.01
C THR A 241 -31.42 23.96 -30.80
N GLN A 242 -31.35 25.20 -31.29
CA GLN A 242 -32.39 26.16 -31.72
C GLN A 242 -33.90 25.86 -31.52
N GLN A 243 -34.62 26.81 -30.91
CA GLN A 243 -35.90 27.33 -31.41
C GLN A 243 -36.22 28.72 -30.84
N GLU A 244 -36.69 29.59 -31.73
CA GLU A 244 -37.10 30.98 -31.50
C GLU A 244 -38.42 31.07 -30.72
N ALA A 245 -38.56 32.08 -29.84
CA ALA A 245 -39.78 32.89 -29.71
C ALA A 245 -39.61 34.00 -28.64
N GLU A 246 -39.65 35.24 -29.14
CA GLU A 246 -40.16 36.48 -28.56
C GLU A 246 -40.09 36.77 -27.04
N GLY A 247 -39.29 37.80 -26.74
CA GLY A 247 -39.79 39.02 -26.11
C GLY A 247 -40.02 39.00 -24.60
N SER A 248 -39.11 39.65 -23.84
CA SER A 248 -39.45 40.74 -22.91
C SER A 248 -38.26 41.18 -22.04
N LYS A 249 -38.04 42.50 -22.04
CA LYS A 249 -37.58 43.34 -20.93
C LYS A 249 -36.12 43.24 -20.44
N VAL A 250 -35.33 44.16 -20.99
CA VAL A 250 -34.19 44.84 -20.37
C VAL A 250 -34.55 45.28 -18.95
N THR A 251 -33.82 44.83 -17.92
CA THR A 251 -33.42 45.54 -16.68
C THR A 251 -32.95 44.59 -15.55
N GLU A 252 -31.86 43.81 -15.71
CA GLU A 252 -31.25 43.05 -14.57
C GLU A 252 -29.71 42.94 -14.63
N THR A 253 -29.02 43.72 -15.48
CA THR A 253 -27.57 43.55 -15.73
C THR A 253 -26.62 44.21 -14.72
N GLU A 254 -27.12 44.93 -13.71
CA GLU A 254 -26.26 45.67 -12.76
C GLU A 254 -26.13 45.01 -11.38
N GLU A 255 -27.10 44.22 -10.91
CA GLU A 255 -27.06 43.62 -9.57
C GLU A 255 -26.25 42.31 -9.52
N GLU A 256 -26.28 41.49 -10.57
CA GLU A 256 -25.52 40.24 -10.66
C GLU A 256 -23.99 40.48 -10.72
N ASN A 257 -23.57 41.52 -11.44
CA ASN A 257 -22.15 41.87 -11.61
C ASN A 257 -21.49 42.31 -10.27
N SER A 258 -22.27 42.97 -9.40
CA SER A 258 -21.81 43.37 -8.06
C SER A 258 -21.66 42.21 -7.08
N GLN A 259 -22.49 41.15 -7.20
CA GLN A 259 -22.36 39.96 -6.36
C GLN A 259 -21.15 39.11 -6.77
N GLU A 260 -20.90 38.96 -8.08
CA GLU A 260 -19.73 38.24 -8.60
C GLU A 260 -18.41 38.91 -8.22
N GLN A 261 -18.33 40.25 -8.30
CA GLN A 261 -17.15 41.00 -7.85
C GLN A 261 -16.87 40.82 -6.35
N SER A 262 -17.90 40.72 -5.50
CA SER A 262 -17.73 40.47 -4.07
C SER A 262 -17.16 39.08 -3.79
N VAL A 263 -17.62 38.05 -4.50
CA VAL A 263 -17.12 36.67 -4.34
C VAL A 263 -15.67 36.55 -4.79
N LEU A 264 -15.32 37.16 -5.92
CA LEU A 264 -13.95 37.18 -6.44
C LEU A 264 -12.97 37.92 -5.52
N SER A 265 -13.40 39.04 -4.94
CA SER A 265 -12.62 39.79 -3.95
C SER A 265 -12.36 38.97 -2.67
N GLN A 266 -13.37 38.22 -2.20
CA GLN A 266 -13.22 37.32 -1.06
C GLN A 266 -12.27 36.16 -1.36
N ARG A 267 -12.35 35.55 -2.54
CA ARG A 267 -11.44 34.49 -2.99
C ARG A 267 -10.00 35.01 -3.09
N TYR A 268 -9.80 36.21 -3.65
CA TYR A 268 -8.50 36.87 -3.71
C TYR A 268 -7.91 37.11 -2.31
N SER A 269 -8.73 37.58 -1.35
CA SER A 269 -8.30 37.75 0.04
C SER A 269 -7.93 36.42 0.73
N GLN A 270 -8.62 35.33 0.41
CA GLN A 270 -8.29 34.00 0.94
C GLN A 270 -6.97 33.49 0.36
N LEU A 271 -6.79 33.63 -0.95
CA LEU A 271 -5.59 33.20 -1.66
C LEU A 271 -4.35 33.96 -1.18
N LYS A 272 -4.50 35.26 -0.85
CA LYS A 272 -3.42 36.06 -0.25
C LYS A 272 -2.99 35.53 1.12
N LYS A 273 -3.93 35.10 1.97
CA LYS A 273 -3.63 34.48 3.26
C LYS A 273 -2.94 33.12 3.09
N GLU A 274 -3.40 32.31 2.15
CA GLU A 274 -2.79 31.02 1.83
C GLU A 274 -1.34 31.18 1.35
N MET A 275 -1.07 32.21 0.54
CA MET A 275 0.30 32.54 0.11
C MET A 275 1.22 32.91 1.28
N GLU A 276 0.74 33.67 2.26
CA GLU A 276 1.49 34.01 3.48
C GLU A 276 1.79 32.76 4.33
N GLU A 277 0.82 31.86 4.47
CA GLU A 277 1.01 30.58 5.17
C GLU A 277 2.03 29.67 4.48
N LEU A 278 1.97 29.59 3.14
CA LEU A 278 2.94 28.83 2.34
C LEU A 278 4.36 29.41 2.44
N GLU A 279 4.51 30.74 2.51
CA GLU A 279 5.80 31.39 2.73
C GLU A 279 6.39 31.08 4.11
N ASN A 280 5.58 31.13 5.15
CA ASN A 280 5.99 30.74 6.50
C ASN A 280 6.43 29.27 6.55
N ARG A 281 5.69 28.40 5.86
CA ARG A 281 6.01 26.97 5.75
C ARG A 281 7.31 26.74 4.97
N GLU A 282 7.53 27.47 3.88
CA GLU A 282 8.77 27.43 3.10
C GLU A 282 9.98 27.79 3.97
N GLN A 283 9.89 28.88 4.73
CA GLN A 283 10.96 29.32 5.63
C GLN A 283 11.25 28.28 6.71
N ALA A 284 10.22 27.68 7.33
CA ALA A 284 10.40 26.63 8.33
C ALA A 284 11.10 25.38 7.76
N LEU A 285 10.75 24.98 6.53
CA LEU A 285 11.39 23.86 5.84
C LEU A 285 12.85 24.15 5.48
N ARG A 286 13.17 25.37 5.03
CA ARG A 286 14.55 25.80 4.75
C ARG A 286 15.41 25.81 6.03
N GLN A 287 14.89 26.33 7.14
CA GLN A 287 15.59 26.30 8.43
C GLN A 287 15.82 24.86 8.94
N SER A 288 14.83 23.98 8.72
CA SER A 288 14.97 22.55 9.05
C SER A 288 16.02 21.85 8.18
N LEU A 289 16.16 22.24 6.91
CA LEU A 289 17.19 21.69 6.01
C LEU A 289 18.63 22.06 6.40
N GLU A 290 18.82 23.22 7.04
CA GLU A 290 20.13 23.67 7.53
C GLU A 290 20.54 22.99 8.84
N THR A 291 19.57 22.70 9.71
CA THR A 291 19.81 22.14 11.05
C THR A 291 19.95 20.62 11.07
N VAL A 292 19.47 19.91 10.04
CA VAL A 292 19.36 18.45 10.05
C VAL A 292 20.56 17.77 9.35
N PRO A 293 21.38 16.98 10.07
CA PRO A 293 22.53 16.27 9.50
C PRO A 293 22.17 14.93 8.82
N ASN A 294 20.95 14.42 9.01
CA ASN A 294 20.52 13.12 8.48
C ASN A 294 20.11 13.23 6.99
N ALA A 295 20.82 12.50 6.11
CA ALA A 295 20.60 12.52 4.67
C ALA A 295 19.19 12.08 4.24
N ASN A 296 18.60 11.08 4.88
CA ASN A 296 17.25 10.59 4.53
C ASN A 296 16.16 11.59 4.93
N LEU A 297 16.34 12.23 6.09
CA LEU A 297 15.42 13.26 6.57
C LEU A 297 15.53 14.52 5.70
N LYS A 298 16.76 14.86 5.27
CA LYS A 298 17.02 15.94 4.31
C LYS A 298 16.30 15.71 2.98
N GLN A 299 16.32 14.49 2.43
CA GLN A 299 15.56 14.19 1.20
C GLN A 299 14.05 14.35 1.36
N ARG A 300 13.49 13.98 2.53
CA ARG A 300 12.06 14.20 2.79
C ARG A 300 11.71 15.69 2.87
N PHE A 301 12.54 16.49 3.55
CA PHE A 301 12.33 17.93 3.60
C PHE A 301 12.51 18.61 2.23
N LEU A 302 13.42 18.13 1.39
CA LEU A 302 13.56 18.60 0.00
C LEU A 302 12.30 18.32 -0.82
N SER A 303 11.77 17.09 -0.76
CA SER A 303 10.54 16.73 -1.47
C SER A 303 9.33 17.54 -0.99
N GLN A 304 9.22 17.82 0.32
CA GLN A 304 8.19 18.69 0.86
C GLN A 304 8.36 20.14 0.41
N LEU A 305 9.60 20.64 0.34
CA LEU A 305 9.90 21.99 -0.14
C LEU A 305 9.51 22.14 -1.62
N ASP A 306 9.82 21.16 -2.46
CA ASP A 306 9.43 21.17 -3.88
C ASP A 306 7.91 21.22 -4.05
N GLN A 307 7.15 20.46 -3.25
CA GLN A 307 5.68 20.52 -3.25
C GLN A 307 5.14 21.90 -2.86
N VAL A 308 5.72 22.53 -1.82
CA VAL A 308 5.33 23.88 -1.39
C VAL A 308 5.63 24.90 -2.49
N LEU A 309 6.78 24.80 -3.16
CA LEU A 309 7.16 25.69 -4.26
C LEU A 309 6.22 25.55 -5.47
N GLU A 310 5.81 24.32 -5.81
CA GLU A 310 4.82 24.11 -6.86
C GLU A 310 3.46 24.70 -6.51
N GLN A 311 3.00 24.51 -5.27
CA GLN A 311 1.73 25.07 -4.80
C GLN A 311 1.77 26.60 -4.82
N LYS A 312 2.87 27.21 -4.35
CA LYS A 312 3.09 28.66 -4.39
C LYS A 312 2.99 29.20 -5.82
N LYS A 313 3.61 28.52 -6.79
CA LYS A 313 3.55 28.90 -8.21
C LYS A 313 2.15 28.78 -8.81
N ARG A 314 1.33 27.81 -8.37
CA ARG A 314 -0.08 27.68 -8.81
C ARG A 314 -0.93 28.80 -8.23
N ASN A 315 -0.79 29.05 -6.94
CA ASN A 315 -1.52 30.09 -6.22
C ASN A 315 -1.13 31.51 -6.70
N GLU A 316 0.14 31.73 -7.05
CA GLU A 316 0.61 32.99 -7.64
C GLU A 316 -0.09 33.26 -8.99
N LYS A 317 -0.17 32.25 -9.87
CA LYS A 317 -0.91 32.37 -11.15
C LYS A 317 -2.40 32.64 -10.94
N GLU A 318 -3.04 31.95 -9.99
CA GLU A 318 -4.46 32.17 -9.66
C GLU A 318 -4.68 33.57 -9.06
N SER A 319 -3.71 34.08 -8.29
CA SER A 319 -3.76 35.43 -7.75
C SER A 319 -3.62 36.49 -8.85
N GLU A 320 -2.69 36.29 -9.79
CA GLU A 320 -2.52 37.19 -10.95
C GLU A 320 -3.77 37.24 -11.83
N THR A 321 -4.41 36.10 -12.10
CA THR A 321 -5.65 36.06 -12.89
C THR A 321 -6.80 36.73 -12.16
N LEU A 322 -6.99 36.46 -10.87
CA LEU A 322 -8.02 37.11 -10.06
C LEU A 322 -7.78 38.61 -9.91
N GLN A 323 -6.53 39.04 -9.77
CA GLN A 323 -6.17 40.46 -9.71
C GLN A 323 -6.47 41.17 -11.04
N ALA A 324 -6.21 40.53 -12.18
CA ALA A 324 -6.54 41.09 -13.49
C ALA A 324 -8.06 41.22 -13.72
N ILE A 325 -8.85 40.30 -13.17
CA ILE A 325 -10.32 40.33 -13.27
C ILE A 325 -10.91 41.40 -12.34
N VAL A 326 -10.42 41.50 -11.10
CA VAL A 326 -10.89 42.49 -10.11
C VAL A 326 -10.39 43.91 -10.42
N GLY A 327 -9.24 44.06 -11.07
CA GLY A 327 -8.64 45.36 -11.41
C GLY A 327 -9.15 46.02 -12.69
N ASN A 328 -9.89 45.30 -13.54
CA ASN A 328 -10.50 45.81 -14.78
C ASN A 328 -12.02 46.04 -14.69
N GLY A 329 -12.59 45.94 -13.47
CA GLY A 329 -14.02 46.11 -13.18
C GLY A 329 -14.42 47.52 -12.79
#